data_AF-A0A2V5TUN9-F1
#
_entry.id   AF-A0A2V5TUN9-F1
#
_cell.length_a   1.000
_cell.length_b   1.000
_cell.length_c   1.000
_cell.angle_alpha   90.00
_cell.angle_beta   90.00
_cell.angle_gamma   90.00
#
_symmetry.space_group_name_H-M   'P 1'
#
loop_
_entity.id
_entity.type
_entity.pdbx_description
1 polymer ?
#
loop_
_entity_poly.entity_id
_entity_poly.type
_entity_poly.pdbx_seq_one_letter_code
_entity_poly.pdbx_strand_id
1 'polypeptide(L)'
;MRVGPIIRDVVIVWVLTAMGGFVAGLATGGPPRDAQRFMLAVMVSNFLLGTVAFTIAGCLAPPGRWRHLSFVALGAWVTSLINVVFFGVSIPQWIGGAIFMAIIMSIGGAISYVFKRDTKPSA
;
A
#
# COMPACT_ATOMS: atom_id res chain seq x y z
N MET A 1 -0.51 13.40 -17.50
CA MET A 1 -0.05 12.77 -16.24
C MET A 1 1.45 12.49 -16.39
N ARG A 2 2.30 12.95 -15.48
CA ARG A 2 3.72 12.59 -15.52
C ARG A 2 3.87 11.21 -14.85
N VAL A 3 4.54 10.28 -15.52
CA VAL A 3 4.74 8.90 -15.01
C VAL A 3 5.70 8.87 -13.82
N GLY A 4 6.65 9.81 -13.75
CA GLY A 4 7.66 9.90 -12.68
C GLY A 4 7.08 9.92 -11.26
N PRO A 5 6.12 10.81 -10.93
CA PRO A 5 5.45 10.81 -9.63
C PRO A 5 4.73 9.50 -9.28
N ILE A 6 4.15 8.81 -10.26
CA ILE A 6 3.45 7.53 -10.04
C ILE A 6 4.46 6.46 -9.63
N ILE A 7 5.56 6.35 -10.36
CA ILE A 7 6.62 5.36 -10.06
C ILE A 7 7.21 5.61 -8.67
N ARG A 8 7.50 6.88 -8.32
CA ARG A 8 8.00 7.24 -6.99
C ARG A 8 7.05 6.76 -5.90
N ASP A 9 5.76 7.00 -6.05
CA ASP A 9 4.77 6.65 -5.04
C ASP A 9 4.57 5.12 -4.95
N VAL A 10 4.64 4.40 -6.07
CA VAL A 10 4.66 2.92 -6.07
C VAL A 10 5.89 2.39 -5.34
N VAL A 11 7.07 2.98 -5.55
CA VAL A 11 8.30 2.61 -4.84
C VAL A 11 8.17 2.88 -3.34
N ILE A 12 7.56 4.00 -2.92
CA ILE A 12 7.30 4.31 -1.50
C ILE A 12 6.41 3.23 -0.87
N VAL A 13 5.31 2.86 -1.53
CA VAL A 13 4.42 1.79 -1.07
C VAL A 13 5.20 0.47 -0.96
N TRP A 14 6.03 0.16 -1.94
CA TRP A 14 6.85 -1.05 -1.96
C TRP A 14 7.83 -1.12 -0.80
N VAL A 15 8.61 -0.06 -0.57
CA VAL A 15 9.60 0.00 0.50
C VAL A 15 8.92 -0.13 1.86
N LEU A 16 7.84 0.62 2.10
CA LEU A 16 7.11 0.58 3.37
C LEU A 16 6.45 -0.79 3.62
N THR A 17 5.88 -1.41 2.60
CA THR A 17 5.27 -2.74 2.71
C THR A 17 6.34 -3.83 2.91
N ALA A 18 7.48 -3.72 2.22
CA ALA A 18 8.61 -4.63 2.39
C ALA A 18 9.21 -4.52 3.80
N MET A 19 9.36 -3.30 4.32
CA MET A 19 9.77 -3.06 5.71
C MET A 19 8.76 -3.64 6.69
N GLY A 20 7.45 -3.51 6.44
CA GLY A 20 6.40 -4.12 7.25
C GLY A 20 6.50 -5.64 7.31
N GLY A 21 6.68 -6.29 6.16
CA GLY A 21 6.90 -7.73 6.08
C GLY A 21 8.17 -8.19 6.77
N PHE A 22 9.27 -7.44 6.63
CA PHE A 22 10.55 -7.74 7.27
C PHE A 22 10.49 -7.62 8.79
N VAL A 23 9.92 -6.52 9.31
CA VAL A 23 9.73 -6.31 10.76
C VAL A 23 8.81 -7.37 11.35
N ALA A 24 7.72 -7.72 10.67
CA ALA A 24 6.83 -8.80 11.10
C ALA A 24 7.56 -10.16 11.13
N GLY A 25 8.41 -10.45 10.14
CA GLY A 25 9.22 -11.68 10.10
C GLY A 25 10.23 -11.80 11.24
N LEU A 26 10.90 -10.69 11.58
CA LEU A 26 11.80 -10.64 12.74
C LEU A 26 11.03 -10.76 14.05
N ALA A 27 9.91 -10.04 14.19
CA ALA A 27 9.13 -9.99 15.43
C ALA A 27 8.48 -11.33 15.80
N THR A 28 8.12 -12.16 14.81
CA THR A 28 7.51 -13.47 15.07
C THR A 28 8.52 -14.63 15.08
N GLY A 29 9.82 -14.36 14.88
CA GLY A 29 10.85 -15.40 14.88
C GLY A 29 10.78 -16.37 13.69
N GLY A 30 10.17 -15.94 12.58
CA GLY A 30 10.09 -16.69 11.32
C GLY A 30 8.80 -17.52 11.11
N PRO A 31 8.62 -18.09 9.89
CA PRO A 31 7.37 -18.73 9.45
C PRO A 31 6.86 -19.96 10.25
N PRO A 32 7.69 -20.85 10.82
CA PRO A 32 7.18 -22.13 11.31
C PRO A 32 6.78 -22.15 12.79
N ARG A 33 7.06 -21.10 13.59
CA ARG A 33 6.77 -21.12 15.03
C ARG A 33 5.33 -20.76 15.39
N ASP A 34 4.70 -19.84 14.66
CA ASP A 34 3.32 -19.38 14.88
C ASP A 34 2.78 -18.72 13.59
N ALA A 35 2.42 -19.52 12.58
CA ALA A 35 1.98 -19.03 11.26
C ALA A 35 0.81 -18.02 11.35
N GLN A 36 -0.11 -18.21 12.30
CA GLN A 36 -1.25 -17.31 12.49
C GLN A 36 -0.85 -15.93 13.06
N ARG A 37 0.09 -15.89 14.01
CA ARG A 37 0.60 -14.63 14.57
C ARG A 37 1.45 -13.88 13.56
N PHE A 38 2.26 -14.60 12.77
CA PHE A 38 3.01 -14.01 11.66
C PHE A 38 2.07 -13.38 10.62
N MET A 39 1.03 -14.08 10.20
CA MET A 39 0.07 -13.55 9.22
C MET A 39 -0.66 -12.30 9.75
N LEU A 40 -1.11 -12.32 11.01
CA LEU A 40 -1.71 -11.15 11.66
C LEU A 40 -0.73 -9.97 11.78
N ALA A 41 0.51 -10.22 12.20
CA ALA A 41 1.53 -9.19 12.31
C ALA A 41 1.85 -8.55 10.95
N VAL A 42 1.97 -9.36 9.89
CA VAL A 42 2.16 -8.89 8.52
C VAL A 42 0.96 -8.08 8.05
N MET A 43 -0.26 -8.56 8.28
CA MET A 43 -1.49 -7.84 7.89
C MET A 43 -1.60 -6.47 8.58
N VAL A 44 -1.38 -6.41 9.89
CA VAL A 44 -1.44 -5.16 10.66
C VAL A 44 -0.31 -4.21 10.24
N SER A 45 0.90 -4.72 10.04
CA SER A 45 2.04 -3.91 9.61
C SER A 45 1.82 -3.32 8.22
N ASN A 46 1.35 -4.14 7.28
CA ASN A 46 1.01 -3.70 5.92
C ASN A 46 -0.19 -2.75 5.91
N PHE A 47 -1.16 -2.94 6.80
CA PHE A 47 -2.28 -2.01 6.94
C PHE A 47 -1.78 -0.63 7.37
N LEU A 48 -0.98 -0.56 8.44
CA LEU A 48 -0.48 0.70 8.98
C LEU A 48 0.49 1.39 8.01
N LEU A 49 1.51 0.68 7.56
CA LEU A 49 2.54 1.23 6.68
C LEU A 49 2.00 1.50 5.28
N GLY A 50 1.08 0.66 4.78
CA GLY A 50 0.35 0.91 3.53
C GLY A 50 -0.53 2.15 3.61
N THR A 51 -1.27 2.34 4.70
CA THR A 51 -2.08 3.55 4.91
C THR A 51 -1.20 4.79 4.96
N VAL A 52 -0.05 4.75 5.64
CA VAL A 52 0.93 5.85 5.67
C VAL A 52 1.48 6.11 4.27
N ALA A 53 1.85 5.07 3.51
CA ALA A 53 2.36 5.19 2.16
C ALA A 53 1.36 5.87 1.22
N PHE A 54 0.10 5.43 1.25
CA PHE A 54 -0.99 6.04 0.47
C PHE A 54 -1.33 7.44 0.94
N THR A 55 -1.19 7.75 2.23
CA THR A 55 -1.36 9.11 2.76
C THR A 55 -0.28 10.05 2.21
N ILE A 56 0.98 9.61 2.23
CA ILE A 56 2.13 10.38 1.69
C ILE A 56 1.98 10.58 0.18
N ALA A 57 1.69 9.51 -0.56
CA ALA A 57 1.41 9.55 -2.00
C ALA A 57 0.25 10.51 -2.31
N GLY A 58 -0.81 10.45 -1.51
CA GLY A 58 -1.91 11.40 -1.56
C GLY A 58 -1.42 12.84 -1.37
N CYS A 59 -0.70 13.16 -0.30
CA CYS A 59 -0.19 14.52 -0.03
C CYS A 59 0.67 15.09 -1.18
N LEU A 60 1.45 14.23 -1.83
CA LEU A 60 2.34 14.61 -2.94
C LEU A 60 1.67 14.58 -4.32
N ALA A 61 0.43 14.11 -4.42
CA ALA A 61 -0.24 13.93 -5.71
C ALA A 61 -0.59 15.29 -6.39
N PRO A 62 -0.45 15.37 -7.73
CA PRO A 62 -0.90 16.51 -8.55
C PRO A 62 -2.44 16.64 -8.59
N PRO A 63 -3.02 17.73 -9.16
CA PRO A 63 -4.47 17.84 -9.34
C PRO A 63 -5.02 16.64 -10.13
N GLY A 64 -6.09 16.01 -9.62
CA GLY A 64 -6.54 14.67 -10.03
C GLY A 64 -6.08 13.54 -9.09
N ARG A 65 -5.97 13.85 -7.79
CA ARG A 65 -5.47 13.02 -6.69
C ARG A 65 -5.98 11.58 -6.68
N TRP A 66 -7.29 11.39 -6.76
CA TRP A 66 -7.91 10.06 -6.74
C TRP A 66 -7.49 9.21 -7.94
N ARG A 67 -7.43 9.82 -9.13
CA ARG A 67 -7.01 9.12 -10.34
C ARG A 67 -5.54 8.69 -10.26
N HIS A 68 -4.67 9.54 -9.70
CA HIS A 68 -3.27 9.21 -9.43
C HIS A 68 -3.13 8.08 -8.40
N LEU A 69 -3.85 8.17 -7.27
CA LEU A 69 -3.87 7.14 -6.23
C LEU A 69 -4.37 5.78 -6.77
N SER A 70 -5.39 5.77 -7.63
CA SER A 70 -5.85 4.55 -8.29
C SER A 70 -4.76 3.91 -9.15
N PHE A 71 -4.00 4.68 -9.91
CA PHE A 71 -2.87 4.16 -10.69
C PHE A 71 -1.73 3.65 -9.80
N VAL A 72 -1.43 4.33 -8.70
CA VAL A 72 -0.43 3.86 -7.72
C VAL A 72 -0.88 2.56 -7.06
N ALA A 73 -2.16 2.46 -6.67
CA ALA A 73 -2.72 1.24 -6.09
C ALA A 73 -2.72 0.07 -7.09
N LEU A 74 -3.13 0.31 -8.33
CA LEU A 74 -3.03 -0.67 -9.42
C LEU A 74 -1.59 -1.10 -9.66
N GLY A 75 -0.64 -0.16 -9.71
CA GLY A 75 0.78 -0.45 -9.88
C GLY A 75 1.33 -1.30 -8.74
N ALA A 76 1.02 -0.93 -7.49
CA ALA A 76 1.43 -1.68 -6.30
C ALA A 76 0.78 -3.07 -6.25
N TRP A 77 -0.48 -3.20 -6.66
CA TRP A 77 -1.18 -4.48 -6.72
C TRP A 77 -0.60 -5.41 -7.81
N VAL A 78 -0.38 -4.89 -9.02
CA VAL A 78 0.22 -5.67 -10.13
C VAL A 78 1.64 -6.10 -9.78
N THR A 79 2.45 -5.20 -9.24
CA THR A 79 3.81 -5.54 -8.81
C THR A 79 3.79 -6.55 -7.65
N SER A 80 2.78 -6.54 -6.78
CA SER A 80 2.63 -7.56 -5.73
C SER A 80 2.44 -8.99 -6.26
N LEU A 81 2.19 -9.17 -7.57
CA LEU A 81 2.19 -10.48 -8.23
C LEU A 81 3.55 -11.18 -8.13
N ILE A 82 4.65 -10.44 -7.93
CA ILE A 82 5.95 -11.03 -7.62
C ILE A 82 5.92 -11.86 -6.32
N ASN A 83 5.02 -11.56 -5.38
CA ASN A 83 4.83 -12.37 -4.17
C ASN A 83 4.18 -13.72 -4.47
N VAL A 84 3.34 -13.80 -5.51
CA VAL A 84 2.77 -15.07 -5.99
C VAL A 84 3.87 -15.92 -6.63
N VAL A 85 4.72 -15.29 -7.45
CA VAL A 85 5.75 -15.97 -8.24
C VAL A 85 6.95 -16.43 -7.38
N PHE A 86 7.42 -15.58 -6.45
CA PHE A 86 8.65 -15.83 -5.69
C PHE A 86 8.42 -16.21 -4.22
N PHE A 87 7.32 -15.75 -3.61
CA PHE A 87 7.05 -15.96 -2.19
C PHE A 87 5.92 -16.98 -1.92
N GLY A 88 5.40 -17.64 -2.96
CA GLY A 88 4.40 -18.71 -2.82
C GLY A 88 3.02 -18.25 -2.35
N VAL A 89 2.69 -16.96 -2.48
CA VAL A 89 1.35 -16.46 -2.18
C VAL A 89 0.34 -17.06 -3.15
N SER A 90 -0.79 -17.57 -2.65
CA SER A 90 -1.81 -18.16 -3.53
C SER A 90 -2.55 -17.10 -4.37
N ILE A 91 -2.99 -17.46 -5.58
CA ILE A 91 -3.76 -16.57 -6.47
C ILE A 91 -5.02 -16.01 -5.77
N PRO A 92 -5.80 -16.81 -5.01
CA PRO A 92 -6.94 -16.28 -4.25
C PRO A 92 -6.55 -15.24 -3.20
N GLN A 93 -5.41 -15.44 -2.52
CA GLN A 93 -4.89 -14.43 -1.57
C GLN A 93 -4.46 -13.15 -2.26
N TRP A 94 -3.86 -13.23 -3.44
CA TRP A 94 -3.49 -12.05 -4.23
C TRP A 94 -4.71 -11.26 -4.73
N ILE A 95 -5.76 -11.96 -5.17
CA ILE A 95 -7.06 -11.34 -5.53
C ILE A 95 -7.69 -10.69 -4.30
N GLY A 96 -7.73 -11.38 -3.16
CA GLY A 96 -8.21 -10.81 -1.89
C GLY A 96 -7.39 -9.60 -1.44
N GLY A 97 -6.09 -9.62 -1.72
CA GLY A 97 -5.18 -8.49 -1.50
C GLY A 97 -5.56 -7.23 -2.28
N ALA A 98 -6.22 -7.35 -3.44
CA ALA A 98 -6.72 -6.20 -4.20
C ALA A 98 -7.74 -5.40 -3.40
N ILE A 99 -8.67 -6.09 -2.73
CA ILE A 99 -9.72 -5.47 -1.89
C ILE A 99 -9.05 -4.77 -0.71
N PHE A 100 -8.10 -5.45 -0.06
CA PHE A 100 -7.34 -4.87 1.03
C PHE A 100 -6.59 -3.60 0.60
N MET A 101 -5.96 -3.63 -0.59
CA MET A 101 -5.24 -2.50 -1.17
C MET A 101 -6.16 -1.33 -1.50
N ALA A 102 -7.38 -1.61 -1.98
CA ALA A 102 -8.40 -0.59 -2.22
C ALA A 102 -8.89 0.06 -0.92
N ILE A 103 -9.02 -0.71 0.17
CA ILE A 103 -9.40 -0.19 1.49
C ILE A 103 -8.32 0.76 2.03
N ILE A 104 -7.05 0.33 2.08
CA ILE A 104 -5.94 1.18 2.57
C ILE A 104 -5.71 2.39 1.68
N MET A 105 -5.90 2.28 0.36
CA MET A 105 -5.85 3.42 -0.55
C MET A 105 -6.96 4.41 -0.24
N SER A 106 -8.18 3.94 0.00
CA SER A 106 -9.33 4.80 0.33
C SER A 106 -9.13 5.52 1.66
N ILE A 107 -8.64 4.81 2.67
CA ILE A 107 -8.36 5.38 3.99
C ILE A 107 -7.18 6.36 3.92
N GLY A 108 -6.04 5.96 3.35
CA GLY A 108 -4.86 6.83 3.22
C GLY A 108 -5.15 8.04 2.33
N GLY A 109 -5.90 7.85 1.25
CA GLY A 109 -6.41 8.91 0.39
C GLY A 109 -7.28 9.90 1.16
N ALA A 110 -8.25 9.41 1.95
CA ALA A 110 -9.12 10.24 2.79
C ALA A 110 -8.35 11.00 3.88
N ILE A 111 -7.40 10.35 4.56
CA ILE A 111 -6.53 11.01 5.55
C ILE A 111 -5.71 12.12 4.90
N SER A 112 -5.24 11.90 3.66
CA SER A 112 -4.48 12.91 2.93
C SER A 112 -5.28 14.19 2.64
N TYR A 113 -6.62 14.13 2.63
CA TYR A 113 -7.50 15.32 2.54
C TYR A 113 -7.51 16.16 3.81
N VAL A 114 -7.26 15.55 4.97
CA VAL A 114 -7.16 16.26 6.25
C VAL A 114 -5.87 17.10 6.28
N PHE A 115 -4.76 16.51 5.83
CA PHE A 115 -3.45 17.19 5.80
C PHE A 115 -3.31 18.21 4.67
N LYS A 116 -3.86 17.91 3.51
CA LYS A 116 -3.85 18.79 2.34
C LYS A 116 -5.29 18.90 1.84
N ARG A 117 -6.00 19.90 2.37
CA ARG A 117 -7.34 20.24 1.89
C ARG A 117 -7.22 20.69 0.44
N ASP A 118 -8.08 20.14 -0.42
CA ASP A 118 -8.21 20.62 -1.79
C ASP A 118 -8.58 22.10 -1.71
N THR A 119 -7.64 22.98 -2.01
CA THR A 119 -7.93 24.36 -2.38
C THR A 119 -8.60 24.27 -3.76
N LYS A 120 -9.91 23.97 -3.79
CA LYS A 120 -10.70 24.44 -4.92
C LYS A 120 -10.56 25.98 -4.91
N PRO A 121 -10.24 26.62 -6.05
CA PRO A 121 -10.50 28.04 -6.16
C PRO A 121 -11.99 28.22 -5.91
N SER A 122 -12.33 29.07 -4.96
CA SER A 122 -13.66 29.61 -4.79
C SER A 122 -14.14 30.06 -6.18
N ALA A 123 -15.12 29.37 -6.72
CA ALA A 123 -15.93 29.85 -7.82
C ALA A 123 -17.23 30.36 -7.21
#